data_AF-A0A7V9CS58-F1
#
_entry.id   AF-A0A7V9CS58-F1
#
_cell.length_a   1.000
_cell.length_b   1.000
_cell.length_c   1.000
_cell.angle_alpha   90.00
_cell.angle_beta   90.00
_cell.angle_gamma   90.00
#
_symmetry.space_group_name_H-M   'P 1'
#
loop_
_entity.id
_entity.type
_entity.pdbx_description
1 polymer ?
#
loop_
_entity_poly.entity_id
_entity_poly.type
_entity_poly.pdbx_seq_one_letter_code
_entity_poly.pdbx_strand_id
1 'polypeptide(L)'
;IVIDTYFGDGIPFHMTTREFLELARSRLAPGGVIVTNLIGAVRGSGSKLFRSVYRTYRTVFPTVLVHPVVEGEGALDDAALNLILVSTDGPAPRESFLIGRWKRIRAGVRTAPDLTQPIRNRLDGAVRIDDVPTLTDDYAPTDSLLLE
;
A
#
# COMPACT_ATOMS: atom_id res chain seq x y z
N ILE A 1 10.84 -5.00 5.07
CA ILE A 1 10.82 -3.71 5.81
C ILE A 1 9.35 -3.34 6.01
N VAL A 2 8.96 -2.86 7.20
CA VAL A 2 7.60 -2.37 7.46
C VAL A 2 7.69 -0.86 7.72
N ILE A 3 6.91 -0.08 6.98
CA ILE A 3 6.80 1.37 7.11
C ILE A 3 5.42 1.66 7.70
N ASP A 4 5.39 2.02 8.97
CA ASP A 4 4.18 2.41 9.70
C ASP A 4 4.52 3.63 10.54
N THR A 5 4.62 4.77 9.86
CA THR A 5 5.14 6.01 10.41
C THR A 5 4.18 7.12 10.06
N TYR A 6 3.55 7.68 11.09
CA TYR A 6 2.66 8.82 10.98
C TYR A 6 3.18 9.97 11.83
N PHE A 7 3.08 11.17 11.28
CA PHE A 7 3.28 12.42 12.00
C PHE A 7 2.05 13.29 11.76
N GLY A 8 1.17 13.40 12.76
CA GLY A 8 -0.14 14.04 12.60
C GLY A 8 -1.01 13.27 11.60
N ASP A 9 -1.48 13.97 10.57
CA ASP A 9 -2.46 13.45 9.61
C ASP A 9 -1.84 12.74 8.39
N GLY A 10 -0.51 12.57 8.35
CA GLY A 10 0.17 12.00 7.18
C GLY A 10 1.48 11.27 7.45
N ILE A 11 1.96 10.58 6.43
CA ILE A 11 3.30 9.99 6.40
C ILE A 11 4.31 11.12 6.11
N PRO A 12 5.46 11.20 6.82
CA PRO A 12 6.50 12.16 6.48
C PRO A 12 6.89 12.06 5.00
N PHE A 13 6.87 13.18 4.27
CA PHE A 13 6.97 13.18 2.80
C PHE A 13 8.19 12.41 2.29
N HIS A 14 9.34 12.56 2.94
CA HIS A 14 10.62 11.93 2.58
C HIS A 14 10.60 10.40 2.70
N MET A 15 9.56 9.80 3.28
CA MET A 15 9.34 8.34 3.30
C MET A 15 8.45 7.86 2.16
N THR A 16 7.96 8.76 1.31
CA THR A 16 7.06 8.46 0.19
C THR A 16 7.74 8.63 -1.18
N THR A 17 8.97 9.11 -1.21
CA THR A 17 9.70 9.48 -2.42
C THR A 17 10.34 8.27 -3.10
N ARG A 18 10.62 8.40 -4.41
CA ARG A 18 11.34 7.38 -5.17
C ARG A 18 12.70 7.06 -4.53
N GLU A 19 13.45 8.08 -4.16
CA GLU A 19 14.82 7.97 -3.63
C GLU A 19 14.85 7.17 -2.32
N PHE A 20 13.92 7.46 -1.40
CA PHE A 20 13.76 6.66 -0.20
C PHE A 20 13.42 5.20 -0.50
N LEU A 21 12.54 4.96 -1.48
CA LEU A 21 12.14 3.60 -1.85
C LEU A 21 13.27 2.82 -2.52
N GLU A 22 14.10 3.48 -3.34
CA GLU A 22 15.31 2.89 -3.92
C GLU A 22 16.29 2.49 -2.81
N LEU A 23 16.51 3.37 -1.83
CA LEU A 23 17.33 3.07 -0.66
C LEU A 23 16.75 1.91 0.16
N ALA A 24 15.44 1.91 0.42
CA ALA A 24 14.78 0.83 1.16
C ALA A 24 14.86 -0.51 0.41
N ARG A 25 14.67 -0.49 -0.92
CA ARG A 25 14.82 -1.66 -1.81
C ARG A 25 16.25 -2.20 -1.75
N SER A 26 17.27 -1.34 -1.74
CA SER A 26 18.68 -1.74 -1.67
C SER A 26 19.05 -2.47 -0.37
N ARG A 27 18.19 -2.42 0.65
CA ARG A 27 18.38 -3.09 1.95
C ARG A 27 17.57 -4.38 2.07
N LEU A 28 16.76 -4.73 1.07
CA LEU A 28 16.04 -6.00 1.07
C LEU A 28 16.97 -7.16 0.71
N ALA A 29 16.81 -8.27 1.44
CA ALA A 29 17.32 -9.55 0.98
C ALA A 29 16.53 -10.01 -0.28
N PRO A 30 17.09 -10.91 -1.11
CA PRO A 30 16.36 -11.49 -2.24
C PRO A 30 14.99 -12.06 -1.82
N GLY A 31 13.94 -11.68 -2.54
CA GLY A 31 12.56 -12.06 -2.21
C GLY A 31 11.93 -11.27 -1.05
N GLY A 32 12.64 -10.27 -0.52
CA GLY A 32 12.12 -9.35 0.49
C GLY A 32 10.95 -8.50 -0.02
N VAL A 33 10.22 -7.92 0.94
CA VAL A 33 9.09 -7.04 0.67
C VAL A 33 9.17 -5.76 1.50
N ILE A 34 8.62 -4.68 0.95
CA ILE A 34 8.24 -3.50 1.72
C ILE A 34 6.74 -3.58 1.97
N VAL A 35 6.33 -3.40 3.22
CA VAL A 35 4.93 -3.26 3.62
C VAL A 35 4.74 -1.86 4.16
N THR A 36 3.83 -1.08 3.57
CA THR A 36 3.58 0.31 3.96
C THR A 36 2.13 0.47 4.37
N ASN A 37 1.89 1.00 5.56
CA ASN A 37 0.57 1.44 5.97
C ASN A 37 0.36 2.89 5.49
N LEU A 38 -0.67 3.14 4.68
CA LEU A 38 -1.03 4.46 4.15
C LEU A 38 -2.50 4.79 4.42
N ILE A 39 -2.77 5.89 5.11
CA ILE A 39 -4.11 6.45 5.25
C ILE A 39 -4.45 7.19 3.95
N GLY A 40 -5.57 6.82 3.33
CA GLY A 40 -6.07 7.50 2.13
C GLY A 40 -7.32 6.84 1.55
N ALA A 41 -7.95 7.53 0.59
CA ALA A 41 -9.09 6.98 -0.13
C ALA A 41 -8.63 6.20 -1.37
N VAL A 42 -9.37 5.15 -1.73
CA VAL A 42 -9.10 4.36 -2.95
C VAL A 42 -9.64 5.05 -4.20
N ARG A 43 -10.72 5.83 -4.05
CA ARG A 43 -11.45 6.54 -5.13
C ARG A 43 -11.78 7.97 -4.71
N GLY A 44 -12.42 8.72 -5.62
CA GLY A 44 -12.79 10.11 -5.39
C GLY A 44 -11.63 11.08 -5.46
N SER A 45 -11.89 12.35 -5.16
CA SER A 45 -10.87 13.40 -5.20
C SER A 45 -9.76 13.14 -4.16
N GLY A 46 -10.13 12.71 -2.96
CA GLY A 46 -9.23 12.33 -1.86
C GLY A 46 -8.30 11.13 -2.12
N SER A 47 -8.38 10.50 -3.30
CA SER A 47 -7.47 9.41 -3.67
C SER A 47 -6.12 9.87 -4.21
N LYS A 48 -5.92 11.18 -4.43
CA LYS A 48 -4.71 11.72 -5.06
C LYS A 48 -3.41 11.35 -4.32
N LEU A 49 -3.37 11.43 -3.00
CA LEU A 49 -2.21 10.99 -2.23
C LEU A 49 -1.92 9.50 -2.48
N PHE A 50 -2.91 8.62 -2.29
CA PHE A 50 -2.77 7.19 -2.52
C PHE A 50 -2.25 6.88 -3.93
N ARG A 51 -2.85 7.50 -4.95
CA ARG A 51 -2.46 7.26 -6.36
C ARG A 51 -1.06 7.78 -6.65
N SER A 52 -0.64 8.89 -6.03
CA SER A 52 0.73 9.42 -6.13
C SER A 52 1.75 8.48 -5.47
N VAL A 53 1.47 7.99 -4.27
CA VAL A 53 2.31 7.00 -3.57
C VAL A 53 2.39 5.71 -4.38
N TYR A 54 1.25 5.16 -4.82
CA TYR A 54 1.18 3.97 -5.64
C TYR A 54 1.97 4.12 -6.96
N ARG A 55 1.80 5.25 -7.66
CA ARG A 55 2.58 5.60 -8.86
C ARG A 55 4.08 5.58 -8.57
N THR A 56 4.49 6.18 -7.46
CA THR A 56 5.91 6.29 -7.06
C THR A 56 6.51 4.93 -6.75
N TYR A 57 5.82 4.10 -5.97
CA TYR A 57 6.25 2.73 -5.67
C TYR A 57 6.42 1.89 -6.93
N ARG A 58 5.52 2.06 -7.92
CA ARG A 58 5.61 1.38 -9.22
C ARG A 58 6.80 1.81 -10.08
N THR A 59 7.49 2.91 -9.73
CA THR A 59 8.75 3.28 -10.40
C THR A 59 9.96 2.51 -9.89
N VAL A 60 9.85 1.91 -8.69
CA VAL A 60 10.95 1.21 -8.01
C VAL A 60 10.71 -0.31 -7.98
N PHE A 61 9.46 -0.74 -7.85
CA PHE A 61 9.07 -2.15 -7.76
C PHE A 61 8.20 -2.57 -8.95
N PRO A 62 8.44 -3.76 -9.54
CA PRO A 62 7.59 -4.29 -10.60
C PRO A 62 6.20 -4.71 -10.08
N THR A 63 6.11 -5.11 -8.81
CA THR A 63 4.87 -5.54 -8.17
C THR A 63 4.56 -4.65 -6.97
N VAL A 64 3.38 -4.01 -6.98
CA VAL A 64 2.82 -3.23 -5.87
C VAL A 64 1.38 -3.67 -5.67
N LEU A 65 1.11 -4.35 -4.57
CA LEU A 65 -0.21 -4.84 -4.18
C LEU A 65 -0.83 -3.87 -3.18
N VAL A 66 -2.15 -3.69 -3.23
CA VAL A 66 -2.87 -2.80 -2.31
C VAL A 66 -3.99 -3.59 -1.65
N HIS A 67 -4.00 -3.59 -0.32
CA HIS A 67 -5.02 -4.23 0.50
C HIS A 67 -5.71 -3.17 1.37
N PRO A 68 -6.88 -2.67 0.95
CA PRO A 68 -7.72 -1.81 1.78
C PRO A 68 -8.20 -2.57 3.02
N VAL A 69 -8.02 -1.96 4.19
CA VAL A 69 -8.56 -2.45 5.46
C VAL A 69 -9.92 -1.79 5.65
N VAL A 70 -10.98 -2.50 5.25
CA VAL A 70 -12.37 -2.08 5.41
C VAL A 70 -13.07 -2.92 6.47
N GLU A 71 -13.93 -2.29 7.24
CA GLU A 71 -14.89 -2.99 8.10
C GLU A 71 -16.19 -3.23 7.32
N GLY A 72 -16.54 -4.49 7.07
CA GLY A 72 -17.77 -4.87 6.35
C GLY A 72 -17.63 -5.00 4.82
N GLU A 73 -18.70 -5.48 4.17
CA GLU A 73 -18.79 -5.58 2.70
C GLU A 73 -19.22 -4.22 2.11
N GLY A 74 -18.49 -3.72 1.11
CA GLY A 74 -18.92 -2.59 0.28
C GLY A 74 -18.31 -1.22 0.59
N ALA A 75 -17.55 -1.05 1.68
CA ALA A 75 -17.01 0.25 2.10
C ALA A 75 -15.72 0.68 1.34
N LEU A 76 -15.70 0.61 0.01
CA LEU A 76 -14.68 1.25 -0.83
C LEU A 76 -15.15 2.63 -1.31
N ASP A 77 -15.85 3.35 -0.42
CA ASP A 77 -16.32 4.72 -0.62
C ASP A 77 -15.14 5.70 -0.60
N ASP A 78 -15.42 6.98 -0.84
CA ASP A 78 -14.44 8.09 -0.82
C ASP A 78 -13.84 8.39 0.58
N ALA A 79 -14.09 7.52 1.56
CA ALA A 79 -13.57 7.65 2.91
C ALA A 79 -12.08 7.25 2.99
N ALA A 80 -11.35 7.92 3.89
CA ALA A 80 -9.98 7.54 4.21
C ALA A 80 -9.97 6.19 4.94
N LEU A 81 -9.15 5.26 4.44
CA LEU A 81 -8.95 3.92 4.98
C LEU A 81 -7.47 3.69 5.24
N ASN A 82 -7.15 2.69 6.06
CA ASN A 82 -5.80 2.14 6.07
C ASN A 82 -5.61 1.27 4.83
N LEU A 83 -4.67 1.65 3.97
CA LEU A 83 -4.27 0.92 2.78
C LEU A 83 -2.93 0.26 3.05
N ILE A 84 -2.90 -1.07 3.03
CA ILE A 84 -1.64 -1.82 3.16
C ILE A 84 -1.06 -2.06 1.77
N LEU A 85 0.01 -1.34 1.46
CA LEU A 85 0.77 -1.52 0.23
C LEU A 85 1.85 -2.57 0.45
N VAL A 86 1.95 -3.57 -0.42
CA VAL A 86 2.98 -4.62 -0.38
C VAL A 86 3.76 -4.59 -1.69
N SER A 87 5.05 -4.28 -1.61
CA SER A 87 5.90 -4.06 -2.79
C SER A 87 7.08 -5.01 -2.82
N THR A 88 7.36 -5.58 -4.00
CA THR A 88 8.36 -6.63 -4.17
C THR A 88 8.83 -6.76 -5.62
N ASP A 89 9.99 -7.39 -5.80
CA ASP A 89 10.53 -7.76 -7.11
C ASP A 89 9.88 -9.03 -7.69
N GLY A 90 9.21 -9.83 -6.84
CA GLY A 90 8.54 -11.06 -7.24
C GLY A 90 7.16 -10.84 -7.88
N PRO A 91 6.59 -11.86 -8.53
CA PRO A 91 5.24 -11.77 -9.08
C PRO A 91 4.17 -11.70 -7.99
N ALA A 92 3.05 -11.06 -8.30
CA ALA A 92 1.88 -11.03 -7.43
C ALA A 92 1.38 -12.47 -7.13
N PRO A 93 1.30 -12.88 -5.85
CA PRO A 93 0.74 -14.18 -5.51
C PRO A 93 -0.77 -14.20 -5.80
N ARG A 94 -1.31 -15.35 -6.19
CA ARG A 94 -2.75 -15.53 -6.38
C ARG A 94 -3.48 -15.46 -5.04
N GLU A 95 -4.72 -14.96 -5.04
CA GLU A 95 -5.56 -14.89 -3.84
C GLU A 95 -5.70 -16.27 -3.17
N SER A 96 -6.00 -17.31 -3.95
CA SER A 96 -6.16 -18.68 -3.44
C SER A 96 -4.90 -19.20 -2.73
N PHE A 97 -3.72 -18.83 -3.21
CA PHE A 97 -2.45 -19.14 -2.55
C PHE A 97 -2.33 -18.43 -1.20
N LEU A 98 -2.65 -17.13 -1.14
CA LEU A 98 -2.62 -16.36 0.10
C LEU A 98 -3.60 -16.90 1.14
N ILE A 99 -4.84 -17.20 0.74
CA ILE A 99 -5.84 -17.82 1.62
C ILE A 99 -5.36 -19.17 2.17
N GLY A 100 -4.82 -20.02 1.30
CA GLY A 100 -4.29 -21.34 1.70
C GLY A 100 -3.08 -21.21 2.62
N ARG A 101 -2.21 -20.22 2.42
CA ARG A 101 -1.08 -19.97 3.31
C ARG A 101 -1.53 -19.40 4.65
N TRP A 102 -2.48 -18.47 4.65
CA TRP A 102 -3.03 -17.87 5.85
C TRP A 102 -3.69 -18.90 6.76
N LYS A 103 -4.56 -19.78 6.22
CA LYS A 103 -5.19 -20.87 6.98
C LYS A 103 -4.17 -21.73 7.73
N ARG A 104 -3.04 -22.05 7.09
CA ARG A 104 -1.94 -22.84 7.71
C ARG A 104 -1.24 -22.06 8.83
N ILE A 105 -1.00 -20.77 8.64
CA ILE A 105 -0.36 -19.92 9.68
C ILE A 105 -1.30 -19.76 10.88
N ARG A 106 -2.56 -19.41 10.64
CA ARG A 106 -3.58 -19.19 11.68
C ARG A 106 -3.83 -20.43 12.53
N ALA A 107 -3.73 -21.63 11.95
CA ALA A 107 -3.86 -22.88 12.70
C ALA A 107 -2.83 -23.00 13.85
N GLY A 108 -1.66 -22.35 13.72
CA GLY A 108 -0.63 -22.30 14.76
C GLY A 108 -0.74 -21.10 15.71
N VAL A 109 -1.61 -20.13 15.44
CA VAL A 109 -1.71 -18.86 16.21
C VAL A 109 -3.17 -18.50 16.46
N ARG A 110 -3.70 -18.99 17.58
CA ARG A 110 -5.13 -18.85 17.94
C ARG A 110 -5.62 -17.41 18.08
N THR A 111 -4.74 -16.47 18.43
CA THR A 111 -5.07 -15.06 18.63
C THR A 111 -4.96 -14.21 17.37
N ALA A 112 -4.51 -14.80 16.26
CA ALA A 112 -4.27 -14.02 15.05
C ALA A 112 -5.59 -13.56 14.40
N PRO A 113 -5.69 -12.27 13.99
CA PRO A 113 -6.89 -11.73 13.36
C PRO A 113 -7.17 -12.39 12.03
N ASP A 114 -8.42 -12.49 11.60
CA ASP A 114 -8.74 -13.15 10.33
C ASP A 114 -8.37 -12.29 9.11
N LEU A 115 -7.28 -12.65 8.43
CA LEU A 115 -6.84 -11.98 7.21
C LEU A 115 -7.57 -12.45 5.94
N THR A 116 -8.56 -13.34 6.04
CA THR A 116 -9.32 -13.82 4.86
C THR A 116 -9.95 -12.66 4.10
N GLN A 117 -10.65 -11.76 4.79
CA GLN A 117 -11.31 -10.62 4.13
C GLN A 117 -10.29 -9.58 3.61
N PRO A 118 -9.27 -9.15 4.38
CA PRO A 118 -8.19 -8.31 3.85
C PRO A 118 -7.49 -8.87 2.60
N ILE A 119 -7.32 -10.20 2.51
CA ILE A 119 -6.75 -10.85 1.31
C ILE A 119 -7.71 -10.71 0.12
N ARG A 120 -9.01 -10.93 0.32
CA ARG A 120 -10.05 -10.83 -0.72
C ARG A 120 -10.29 -9.40 -1.19
N ASN A 121 -10.09 -8.42 -0.30
CA ASN A 121 -10.26 -7.01 -0.61
C ASN A 121 -9.12 -6.44 -1.47
N ARG A 122 -8.12 -7.24 -1.85
CA ARG A 122 -7.00 -6.77 -2.66
C ARG A 122 -7.51 -6.07 -3.92
N LEU A 123 -6.98 -4.87 -4.17
CA LEU A 123 -7.32 -4.10 -5.35
C LEU A 123 -6.58 -4.67 -6.58
N ASP A 124 -7.22 -5.61 -7.28
CA ASP A 124 -6.69 -6.22 -8.51
C ASP A 124 -7.04 -5.42 -9.79
N GLY A 125 -7.92 -4.41 -9.68
CA GLY A 125 -8.26 -3.50 -10.78
C GLY A 125 -7.18 -2.47 -11.07
N ALA A 126 -7.23 -1.86 -12.26
CA ALA A 126 -6.33 -0.78 -12.62
C ALA A 126 -6.52 0.45 -11.71
N VAL A 127 -5.43 0.98 -11.18
CA VAL A 127 -5.39 2.25 -10.46
C VAL A 127 -5.04 3.36 -11.44
N ARG A 128 -5.89 4.39 -11.53
CA ARG A 128 -5.64 5.57 -12.36
C ARG A 128 -4.49 6.40 -11.79
N ILE A 129 -3.44 6.65 -12.58
CA ILE A 129 -2.22 7.34 -12.12
C ILE A 129 -1.72 8.45 -13.07
N ASP A 130 -2.43 8.71 -14.17
CA ASP A 130 -2.05 9.66 -15.23
C ASP A 130 -2.11 11.13 -14.78
N ASP A 131 -2.95 11.44 -13.80
CA ASP A 131 -3.28 12.78 -13.30
C ASP A 131 -2.66 13.12 -11.94
N VAL A 132 -1.75 12.27 -11.43
CA VAL A 132 -1.10 12.46 -10.11
C VAL A 132 0.42 12.40 -10.24
N PRO A 133 1.20 13.15 -9.44
CA PRO A 133 2.65 13.20 -9.59
C PRO A 133 3.35 11.91 -9.16
N THR A 134 4.59 11.74 -9.62
CA THR A 134 5.55 10.88 -8.93
C THR A 134 6.22 11.71 -7.85
N LEU A 135 6.28 11.17 -6.64
CA LEU A 135 6.88 11.81 -5.49
C LEU A 135 8.39 11.57 -5.50
N THR A 136 9.15 12.65 -5.37
CA THR A 136 10.62 12.67 -5.35
C THR A 136 11.08 13.55 -4.20
N ASP A 137 12.32 13.43 -3.78
CA ASP A 137 12.88 14.31 -2.73
C ASP A 137 12.75 15.81 -3.08
N ASP A 138 12.86 16.16 -4.38
CA ASP A 138 12.69 17.53 -4.87
C ASP A 138 11.22 17.96 -5.04
N TYR A 139 10.28 17.01 -5.09
CA TYR A 139 8.86 17.28 -5.32
C TYR A 139 7.96 16.19 -4.72
N ALA A 140 7.45 16.44 -3.51
CA ALA A 140 6.50 15.58 -2.81
C ALA A 140 5.49 16.40 -2.00
N PRO A 141 4.50 17.05 -2.64
CA PRO A 141 3.51 17.90 -1.97
C PRO A 141 2.42 17.07 -1.26
N THR A 142 2.82 16.19 -0.34
CA THR A 142 1.92 15.23 0.32
C THR A 142 0.75 15.91 1.04
N ASP A 143 0.98 17.06 1.67
CA ASP A 143 -0.04 17.80 2.41
C ASP A 143 -1.11 18.38 1.48
N SER A 144 -0.71 18.90 0.31
CA SER A 144 -1.67 19.37 -0.70
C SER A 144 -2.49 18.22 -1.29
N LEU A 145 -1.86 17.05 -1.50
CA LEU A 145 -2.53 15.86 -2.01
C LEU A 145 -3.50 15.21 -1.01
N LEU A 146 -3.39 15.53 0.28
CA LEU A 146 -4.31 15.10 1.34
C LEU A 146 -5.59 15.95 1.41
N LEU A 147 -5.50 17.23 1.02
CA LEU A 147 -6.58 18.21 1.18
C LEU A 147 -7.49 18.34 -0.06
N GLU A 148 -7.14 17.70 -1.18
CA GLU A 148 -7.87 17.72 -2.46
C GLU A 148 -8.69 16.44 -2.69
#